data_AF-A0A929J481-F1
#
_entry.id   AF-A0A929J481-F1
#
_cell.length_a   1.000
_cell.length_b   1.000
_cell.length_c   1.000
_cell.angle_alpha   90.00
_cell.angle_beta   90.00
_cell.angle_gamma   90.00
#
_symmetry.space_group_name_H-M   'P 1'
#
loop_
_entity.id
_entity.type
_entity.pdbx_description
1 polymer ?
#
loop_
_entity_poly.entity_id
_entity_poly.type
_entity_poly.pdbx_seq_one_letter_code
_entity_poly.pdbx_strand_id
1 'polypeptide(L)'
;ALAREIIIYGLKRLSRQNASKAYDYWKYNFKRHYAFSSKTKNKLLYHFALEGIKQHLSDGMVWLNEIGKNDDQQINHQRLQIALYKQDWQMVQKIIYSLTNELQQQEQWQYWLARALEETGHNYNAETIFQKLVKFRNYYGFLAADRLGKDYDFQSQKLQITPKAEEQLLARNPGLIRAKELYFLGQTALARAEWQAVLPTLNSMELKVTTVLAHKWGWYDRSIAVSDDLELGFPLPFYEIIKSQSQVQYIDFSSIYAIILAESEFQTDAHSTDGKLGLMQLKLKDAKNMAVKQNIDLNNIEELFVPDINISLGTAYFRQLLNEFDNNQLLAFSAYNAGIDIVKYWLKKYSCLPADIWVELIPSRDYVKRILSYIPIFAHKLGDKQQMPLDAIPTDRCG
;
A
#
# COMPACT_ATOMS: atom_id res chain seq x y z
N ALA A 1 -36.72 -11.16 -9.17
CA ALA A 1 -35.42 -10.61 -8.71
C ALA A 1 -35.42 -10.35 -7.20
N LEU A 2 -36.39 -9.57 -6.70
CA LEU A 2 -36.57 -9.21 -5.29
C LEU A 2 -36.45 -10.38 -4.29
N ALA A 3 -37.09 -11.52 -4.54
CA ALA A 3 -37.00 -12.68 -3.65
C ALA A 3 -35.54 -13.16 -3.42
N ARG A 4 -34.70 -13.14 -4.46
CA ARG A 4 -33.28 -13.52 -4.34
C ARG A 4 -32.52 -12.50 -3.47
N GLU A 5 -32.81 -11.22 -3.60
CA GLU A 5 -32.19 -10.15 -2.80
C GLU A 5 -32.57 -10.27 -1.33
N ILE A 6 -33.85 -10.51 -1.04
CA ILE A 6 -34.34 -10.77 0.33
C ILE A 6 -33.64 -11.99 0.92
N ILE A 7 -33.54 -13.10 0.17
CA ILE A 7 -32.84 -14.31 0.61
C ILE A 7 -31.36 -14.02 0.89
N ILE A 8 -30.66 -13.34 -0.02
CA ILE A 8 -29.24 -12.99 0.16
C ILE A 8 -29.06 -12.14 1.41
N TYR A 9 -29.89 -11.12 1.59
CA TYR A 9 -29.84 -10.24 2.75
C TYR A 9 -30.12 -11.00 4.05
N GLY A 10 -31.18 -11.82 4.07
CA GLY A 10 -31.57 -12.64 5.22
C GLY A 10 -30.48 -13.64 5.61
N LEU A 11 -29.91 -14.35 4.64
CA LEU A 11 -28.82 -15.31 4.87
C LEU A 11 -27.55 -14.63 5.39
N LYS A 12 -27.17 -13.48 4.82
CA LYS A 12 -26.02 -12.71 5.32
C LYS A 12 -26.24 -12.27 6.76
N ARG A 13 -27.42 -11.74 7.07
CA ARG A 13 -27.77 -11.30 8.44
C ARG A 13 -27.78 -12.49 9.41
N LEU A 14 -28.40 -13.60 9.03
CA LEU A 14 -28.42 -14.83 9.84
C LEU A 14 -27.01 -15.36 10.09
N SER A 15 -26.15 -15.33 9.07
CA SER A 15 -24.81 -15.88 9.19
C SER A 15 -23.95 -15.20 10.25
N ARG A 16 -24.18 -13.90 10.52
CA ARG A 16 -23.50 -13.16 11.60
C ARG A 16 -23.84 -13.67 13.00
N GLN A 17 -25.00 -14.30 13.15
CA GLN A 17 -25.46 -14.88 14.42
C GLN A 17 -25.20 -16.39 14.47
N ASN A 18 -25.41 -17.08 13.35
CA ASN A 18 -25.21 -18.51 13.22
C ASN A 18 -24.87 -18.86 11.76
N ALA A 19 -23.58 -18.99 11.49
CA ALA A 19 -23.08 -19.23 10.14
C ALA A 19 -23.46 -20.62 9.61
N SER A 20 -23.44 -21.65 10.46
CA SER A 20 -23.84 -23.02 10.09
C SER A 20 -25.29 -23.06 9.61
N LYS A 21 -26.21 -22.49 10.39
CA LYS A 21 -27.64 -22.47 10.05
C LYS A 21 -27.90 -21.69 8.76
N ALA A 22 -27.19 -20.58 8.54
CA ALA A 22 -27.29 -19.83 7.29
C ALA A 22 -26.78 -20.64 6.09
N TYR A 23 -25.64 -21.32 6.24
CA TYR A 23 -25.10 -22.20 5.22
C TYR A 23 -26.05 -23.39 4.92
N ASP A 24 -26.68 -23.98 5.94
CA ASP A 24 -27.63 -25.08 5.77
C ASP A 24 -28.87 -24.63 4.98
N TYR A 25 -29.48 -23.50 5.35
CA TYR A 25 -30.58 -22.93 4.56
C TYR A 25 -30.17 -22.62 3.13
N TRP A 26 -28.96 -22.09 2.94
CA TRP A 26 -28.42 -21.90 1.60
C TRP A 26 -28.32 -23.22 0.83
N LYS A 27 -27.66 -24.24 1.39
CA LYS A 27 -27.35 -25.52 0.75
C LYS A 27 -28.60 -26.34 0.44
N TYR A 28 -29.50 -26.46 1.41
CA TYR A 28 -30.64 -27.37 1.35
C TYR A 28 -31.93 -26.69 0.87
N ASN A 29 -32.13 -25.39 1.13
CA ASN A 29 -33.39 -24.72 0.81
C ASN A 29 -33.29 -23.75 -0.37
N PHE A 30 -32.24 -22.93 -0.49
CA PHE A 30 -32.25 -21.84 -1.47
C PHE A 30 -31.44 -22.09 -2.74
N LYS A 31 -30.25 -22.70 -2.64
CA LYS A 31 -29.29 -22.88 -3.75
C LYS A 31 -29.88 -23.63 -4.95
N ARG A 32 -30.80 -24.57 -4.72
CA ARG A 32 -31.45 -25.40 -5.76
C ARG A 32 -32.78 -24.81 -6.27
N HIS A 33 -33.49 -24.05 -5.44
CA HIS A 33 -34.83 -23.54 -5.76
C HIS A 33 -34.81 -22.19 -6.49
N TYR A 34 -33.71 -21.45 -6.42
CA TYR A 34 -33.56 -20.15 -7.08
C TYR A 34 -32.32 -20.12 -7.98
N ALA A 35 -32.46 -19.54 -9.17
CA ALA A 35 -31.35 -19.34 -10.09
C ALA A 35 -30.43 -18.19 -9.60
N PHE A 36 -29.35 -18.53 -8.89
CA PHE A 36 -28.29 -17.59 -8.52
C PHE A 36 -27.13 -17.65 -9.52
N SER A 37 -26.54 -16.50 -9.84
CA SER A 37 -25.30 -16.43 -10.62
C SER A 37 -24.13 -17.05 -9.83
N SER A 38 -23.11 -17.57 -10.53
CA SER A 38 -21.90 -18.10 -9.88
C SER A 38 -21.23 -17.06 -8.99
N LYS A 39 -21.17 -15.80 -9.43
CA LYS A 39 -20.65 -14.67 -8.63
C LYS A 39 -21.41 -14.49 -7.31
N THR A 40 -22.75 -14.55 -7.36
CA THR A 40 -23.59 -14.46 -6.15
C THR A 40 -23.37 -15.64 -5.21
N LYS A 41 -23.29 -16.87 -5.76
CA LYS A 41 -23.04 -18.08 -4.98
C LYS A 41 -21.70 -18.00 -4.24
N ASN A 42 -20.64 -17.59 -4.95
CA ASN A 42 -19.29 -17.44 -4.37
C ASN A 42 -19.27 -16.37 -3.28
N LYS A 43 -19.90 -15.21 -3.50
CA LYS A 43 -20.00 -14.15 -2.48
C LYS A 43 -20.78 -14.56 -1.23
N LEU A 44 -21.81 -15.40 -1.37
CA LEU A 44 -22.55 -15.93 -0.22
C LEU A 44 -21.71 -16.96 0.56
N LEU A 45 -21.11 -17.93 -0.14
CA LEU A 45 -20.20 -18.90 0.47
C LEU A 45 -19.03 -18.22 1.20
N TYR A 46 -18.44 -17.19 0.58
CA TYR A 46 -17.42 -16.36 1.18
C TYR A 46 -17.90 -15.70 2.48
N HIS A 47 -19.11 -15.13 2.47
CA HIS A 47 -19.67 -14.51 3.66
C HIS A 47 -19.92 -15.53 4.78
N PHE A 48 -20.44 -16.73 4.45
CA PHE A 48 -20.62 -17.81 5.43
C PHE A 48 -19.29 -18.27 5.99
N ALA A 49 -18.28 -18.45 5.15
CA ALA A 49 -16.94 -18.84 5.56
C ALA A 49 -16.36 -17.85 6.57
N LEU A 50 -16.43 -16.55 6.31
CA LEU A 50 -15.89 -15.54 7.23
C LEU A 50 -16.63 -15.47 8.55
N GLU A 51 -17.97 -15.49 8.52
CA GLU A 51 -18.73 -15.50 9.76
C GLU A 51 -18.53 -16.81 10.53
N GLY A 52 -18.36 -17.94 9.85
CA GLY A 52 -18.02 -19.22 10.46
C GLY A 52 -16.65 -19.20 11.13
N ILE A 53 -15.63 -18.65 10.47
CA ILE A 53 -14.29 -18.50 11.06
C ILE A 53 -14.32 -17.60 12.29
N LYS A 54 -15.05 -16.47 12.24
CA LYS A 54 -15.24 -15.57 13.41
C LYS A 54 -15.95 -16.27 14.56
N GLN A 55 -16.85 -17.21 14.26
CA GLN A 55 -17.58 -18.04 15.23
C GLN A 55 -16.81 -19.31 15.63
N HIS A 56 -15.53 -19.44 15.25
CA HIS A 56 -14.68 -20.60 15.53
C HIS A 56 -15.22 -21.95 14.99
N LEU A 57 -16.01 -21.91 13.91
CA LEU A 57 -16.50 -23.11 13.23
C LEU A 57 -15.42 -23.69 12.32
N SER A 58 -15.14 -24.99 12.46
CA SER A 58 -14.23 -25.74 11.57
C SER A 58 -14.67 -25.67 10.11
N ASP A 59 -15.97 -25.65 9.87
CA ASP A 59 -16.59 -25.69 8.55
C ASP A 59 -16.37 -24.42 7.73
N GLY A 60 -16.01 -23.30 8.37
CA GLY A 60 -15.75 -22.03 7.68
C GLY A 60 -14.70 -22.18 6.58
N MET A 61 -13.66 -22.99 6.82
CA MET A 61 -12.64 -23.32 5.81
C MET A 61 -13.17 -24.24 4.71
N VAL A 62 -14.04 -25.19 5.06
CA VAL A 62 -14.66 -26.09 4.09
C VAL A 62 -15.51 -25.28 3.11
N TRP A 63 -16.34 -24.36 3.60
CA TRP A 63 -17.18 -23.51 2.76
C TRP A 63 -16.37 -22.54 1.89
N LEU A 64 -15.22 -22.06 2.40
CA LEU A 64 -14.31 -21.24 1.61
C LEU A 64 -13.65 -22.04 0.47
N ASN A 65 -13.36 -23.31 0.73
CA ASN A 65 -12.76 -24.23 -0.25
C ASN A 65 -13.76 -24.76 -1.29
N GLU A 66 -15.06 -24.72 -0.98
CA GLU A 66 -16.11 -24.94 -1.98
C GLU A 66 -16.12 -23.87 -3.07
N ILE A 67 -15.55 -22.70 -2.80
CA ILE A 67 -15.32 -21.68 -3.81
C ILE A 67 -14.19 -22.17 -4.71
N GLY A 68 -14.59 -22.78 -5.84
CA GLY A 68 -13.66 -23.25 -6.86
C GLY A 68 -12.90 -22.11 -7.56
N LYS A 69 -12.30 -22.43 -8.71
CA LYS A 69 -11.57 -21.46 -9.55
C LYS A 69 -12.44 -20.24 -9.84
N ASN A 70 -11.96 -19.08 -9.41
CA ASN A 70 -12.64 -17.80 -9.57
C ASN A 70 -11.60 -16.68 -9.69
N ASP A 71 -12.01 -15.56 -10.27
CA ASP A 71 -11.24 -14.34 -10.51
C ASP A 71 -11.46 -13.27 -9.44
N ASP A 72 -12.22 -13.56 -8.37
CA ASP A 72 -12.52 -12.59 -7.32
C ASP A 72 -11.29 -12.43 -6.40
N GLN A 73 -10.54 -11.36 -6.65
CA GLN A 73 -9.31 -11.04 -5.91
C GLN A 73 -9.52 -10.98 -4.40
N GLN A 74 -10.66 -10.43 -3.94
CA GLN A 74 -10.94 -10.31 -2.51
C GLN A 74 -11.08 -11.69 -1.87
N ILE A 75 -11.81 -12.60 -2.53
CA ILE A 75 -12.00 -13.97 -2.04
C ILE A 75 -10.68 -14.71 -2.02
N ASN A 76 -9.92 -14.65 -3.12
CA ASN A 76 -8.65 -15.35 -3.25
C ASN A 76 -7.61 -14.84 -2.24
N HIS A 77 -7.52 -13.53 -2.05
CA HIS A 77 -6.61 -12.94 -1.06
C HIS A 77 -6.99 -13.39 0.36
N GLN A 78 -8.27 -13.39 0.71
CA GLN A 78 -8.69 -13.86 2.03
C GLN A 78 -8.37 -15.34 2.26
N ARG A 79 -8.50 -16.19 1.24
CA ARG A 79 -8.07 -17.60 1.27
C ARG A 79 -6.59 -17.71 1.57
N LEU A 80 -5.77 -16.92 0.87
CA LEU A 80 -4.32 -16.84 1.10
C LEU A 80 -4.02 -16.43 2.54
N GLN A 81 -4.60 -15.33 3.03
CA GLN A 81 -4.37 -14.85 4.40
C GLN A 81 -4.67 -15.92 5.45
N ILE A 82 -5.76 -16.68 5.29
CA ILE A 82 -6.07 -17.74 6.26
C ILE A 82 -5.06 -18.89 6.19
N ALA A 83 -4.63 -19.28 4.99
CA ALA A 83 -3.60 -20.30 4.83
C ALA A 83 -2.25 -19.84 5.40
N LEU A 84 -1.86 -18.58 5.17
CA LEU A 84 -0.63 -17.98 5.71
C LEU A 84 -0.67 -17.84 7.23
N TYR A 85 -1.80 -17.41 7.79
CA TYR A 85 -1.99 -17.33 9.25
C TYR A 85 -1.79 -18.70 9.92
N LYS A 86 -2.24 -19.78 9.26
CA LYS A 86 -2.05 -21.17 9.71
C LYS A 86 -0.71 -21.77 9.28
N GLN A 87 0.07 -21.06 8.47
CA GLN A 87 1.28 -21.57 7.81
C GLN A 87 1.05 -22.91 7.08
N ASP A 88 -0.14 -23.07 6.48
CA ASP A 88 -0.51 -24.24 5.70
C ASP A 88 0.01 -24.09 4.26
N TRP A 89 1.28 -24.42 4.07
CA TRP A 89 2.01 -24.22 2.81
C TRP A 89 1.45 -25.02 1.64
N GLN A 90 0.98 -26.24 1.90
CA GLN A 90 0.30 -27.06 0.90
C GLN A 90 -1.00 -26.39 0.44
N MET A 91 -1.76 -25.80 1.37
CA MET A 91 -2.96 -25.05 1.04
C MET A 91 -2.65 -23.76 0.27
N VAL A 92 -1.58 -23.05 0.60
CA VAL A 92 -1.12 -21.88 -0.18
C VAL A 92 -0.88 -22.28 -1.63
N GLN A 93 -0.12 -23.34 -1.88
CA GLN A 93 0.13 -23.86 -3.25
C GLN A 93 -1.19 -24.22 -3.96
N LYS A 94 -2.07 -24.97 -3.28
CA LYS A 94 -3.37 -25.37 -3.83
C LYS A 94 -4.25 -24.17 -4.21
N ILE A 95 -4.27 -23.12 -3.38
CA ILE A 95 -4.99 -21.89 -3.67
C ILE A 95 -4.42 -21.25 -4.94
N ILE A 96 -3.10 -21.07 -5.00
CA ILE A 96 -2.44 -20.38 -6.11
C ILE A 96 -2.64 -21.13 -7.43
N TYR A 97 -2.45 -22.45 -7.44
CA TYR A 97 -2.71 -23.27 -8.64
C TYR A 97 -4.19 -23.27 -9.07
N SER A 98 -5.12 -22.96 -8.17
CA SER A 98 -6.55 -22.81 -8.49
C SER A 98 -6.90 -21.46 -9.13
N LEU A 99 -6.01 -20.47 -9.11
CA LEU A 99 -6.26 -19.14 -9.69
C LEU A 99 -6.30 -19.17 -11.22
N THR A 100 -6.76 -18.08 -11.84
CA THR A 100 -6.63 -17.86 -13.29
C THR A 100 -5.15 -17.62 -13.66
N ASN A 101 -4.78 -17.87 -14.91
CA ASN A 101 -3.41 -17.69 -15.36
C ASN A 101 -2.95 -16.24 -15.14
N GLU A 102 -3.82 -15.27 -15.40
CA GLU A 102 -3.55 -13.84 -15.16
C GLU A 102 -3.19 -13.55 -13.70
N LEU A 103 -4.01 -14.02 -12.74
CA LEU A 103 -3.72 -13.84 -11.32
C LEU A 103 -2.43 -14.57 -10.91
N GLN A 104 -2.19 -15.80 -11.38
CA GLN A 104 -0.96 -16.55 -11.04
C GLN A 104 0.33 -15.84 -11.46
N GLN A 105 0.28 -14.97 -12.49
CA GLN A 105 1.46 -14.23 -12.94
C GLN A 105 1.73 -12.96 -12.14
N GLN A 106 0.80 -12.50 -11.28
CA GLN A 106 1.07 -11.31 -10.46
C GLN A 106 2.09 -11.61 -9.38
N GLU A 107 2.92 -10.62 -9.06
CA GLU A 107 4.12 -10.72 -8.23
C GLU A 107 3.78 -11.23 -6.82
N GLN A 108 2.64 -10.81 -6.25
CA GLN A 108 2.13 -11.31 -4.98
C GLN A 108 2.00 -12.83 -4.96
N TRP A 109 1.31 -13.38 -5.97
CA TRP A 109 1.01 -14.80 -6.01
C TRP A 109 2.25 -15.62 -6.32
N GLN A 110 3.13 -15.10 -7.17
CA GLN A 110 4.42 -15.72 -7.43
C GLN A 110 5.31 -15.78 -6.18
N TYR A 111 5.37 -14.69 -5.40
CA TYR A 111 6.15 -14.67 -4.16
C TYR A 111 5.64 -15.71 -3.16
N TRP A 112 4.33 -15.71 -2.89
CA TRP A 112 3.75 -16.67 -1.96
C TRP A 112 3.83 -18.11 -2.44
N LEU A 113 3.81 -18.35 -3.75
CA LEU A 113 4.06 -19.67 -4.32
C LEU A 113 5.51 -20.12 -4.08
N ALA A 114 6.48 -19.25 -4.36
CA ALA A 114 7.89 -19.53 -4.12
C ALA A 114 8.17 -19.81 -2.65
N ARG A 115 7.64 -18.97 -1.76
CA ARG A 115 7.73 -19.12 -0.30
C ARG A 115 7.09 -20.42 0.19
N ALA A 116 5.94 -20.82 -0.37
CA ALA A 116 5.32 -22.11 -0.03
C ALA A 116 6.08 -23.33 -0.60
N LEU A 117 6.75 -23.18 -1.74
CA LEU A 117 7.60 -24.22 -2.32
C LEU A 117 8.87 -24.43 -1.48
N GLU A 118 9.49 -23.34 -1.03
CA GLU A 118 10.65 -23.35 -0.12
C GLU A 118 10.34 -24.11 1.17
N GLU A 119 9.24 -23.77 1.84
CA GLU A 119 8.82 -24.42 3.10
C GLU A 119 8.38 -25.89 2.95
N THR A 120 8.08 -26.32 1.72
CA THR A 120 7.75 -27.72 1.42
C THR A 120 8.93 -28.49 0.82
N GLY A 121 10.13 -27.91 0.82
CA GLY A 121 11.37 -28.55 0.37
C GLY A 121 11.62 -28.51 -1.14
N HIS A 122 10.80 -27.79 -1.91
CA HIS A 122 10.95 -27.64 -3.37
C HIS A 122 11.85 -26.44 -3.73
N ASN A 123 13.03 -26.38 -3.12
CA ASN A 123 13.91 -25.19 -3.14
C ASN A 123 14.31 -24.74 -4.55
N TYR A 124 14.60 -25.66 -5.47
CA TYR A 124 14.94 -25.31 -6.85
C TYR A 124 13.80 -24.57 -7.58
N ASN A 125 12.55 -25.01 -7.37
CA ASN A 125 11.38 -24.37 -7.97
C ASN A 125 11.12 -23.01 -7.32
N ALA A 126 11.28 -22.91 -6.00
CA ALA A 126 11.16 -21.66 -5.25
C ALA A 126 12.19 -20.63 -5.75
N GLU A 127 13.46 -21.01 -5.81
CA GLU A 127 14.56 -20.17 -6.30
C GLU A 127 14.29 -19.69 -7.73
N THR A 128 13.85 -20.57 -8.63
CA THR A 128 13.52 -20.20 -10.01
C THR A 128 12.47 -19.10 -10.08
N ILE A 129 11.48 -19.10 -9.17
CA ILE A 129 10.45 -18.05 -9.11
C ILE A 129 11.04 -16.79 -8.48
N PHE A 130 11.77 -16.89 -7.37
CA PHE A 130 12.42 -15.73 -6.74
C PHE A 130 13.35 -15.01 -7.71
N GLN A 131 14.15 -15.73 -8.51
CA GLN A 131 15.04 -15.15 -9.53
C GLN A 131 14.30 -14.30 -10.58
N LYS A 132 13.05 -14.65 -10.90
CA LYS A 132 12.20 -13.84 -11.79
C LYS A 132 11.69 -12.59 -11.08
N LEU A 133 11.35 -12.72 -9.79
CA LEU A 133 10.80 -11.64 -8.98
C LEU A 133 11.80 -10.55 -8.62
N VAL A 134 13.10 -10.87 -8.48
CA VAL A 134 14.17 -9.89 -8.16
C VAL A 134 14.18 -8.69 -9.11
N LYS A 135 13.68 -8.87 -10.34
CA LYS A 135 13.59 -7.81 -11.35
C LYS A 135 12.53 -6.75 -11.02
N PHE A 136 11.56 -7.02 -10.15
CA PHE A 136 10.46 -6.08 -9.92
C PHE A 136 10.81 -5.11 -8.79
N ARG A 137 10.66 -3.80 -9.06
CA ARG A 137 10.82 -2.71 -8.08
C ARG A 137 9.56 -2.56 -7.21
N ASN A 138 9.24 -3.60 -6.45
CA ASN A 138 8.13 -3.60 -5.50
C ASN A 138 8.45 -4.46 -4.28
N TYR A 139 7.56 -4.44 -3.29
CA TYR A 139 7.69 -5.20 -2.04
C TYR A 139 8.07 -6.67 -2.26
N TYR A 140 7.40 -7.37 -3.18
CA TYR A 140 7.67 -8.80 -3.41
C TYR A 140 8.96 -9.08 -4.16
N GLY A 141 9.37 -8.20 -5.07
CA GLY A 141 10.64 -8.33 -5.77
C GLY A 141 11.83 -8.10 -4.83
N PHE A 142 11.73 -7.13 -3.94
CA PHE A 142 12.74 -6.91 -2.90
C PHE A 142 12.76 -8.03 -1.86
N LEU A 143 11.61 -8.57 -1.44
CA LEU A 143 11.58 -9.76 -0.57
C LEU A 143 12.25 -10.98 -1.23
N ALA A 144 12.05 -11.15 -2.54
CA ALA A 144 12.72 -12.21 -3.30
C ALA A 144 14.24 -11.99 -3.36
N ALA A 145 14.69 -10.74 -3.50
CA ALA A 145 16.10 -10.40 -3.46
C ALA A 145 16.72 -10.66 -2.07
N ASP A 146 16.04 -10.28 -0.99
CA ASP A 146 16.46 -10.56 0.39
C ASP A 146 16.61 -12.06 0.63
N ARG A 147 15.61 -12.86 0.23
CA ARG A 147 15.64 -14.33 0.35
C ARG A 147 16.79 -14.97 -0.42
N LEU A 148 17.16 -14.41 -1.58
CA LEU A 148 18.27 -14.89 -2.41
C LEU A 148 19.63 -14.28 -2.05
N GLY A 149 19.70 -13.36 -1.08
CA GLY A 149 20.91 -12.62 -0.74
C GLY A 149 21.45 -11.77 -1.90
N LYS A 150 20.56 -11.20 -2.72
CA LYS A 150 20.90 -10.37 -3.88
C LYS A 150 20.66 -8.88 -3.59
N ASP A 151 21.43 -8.03 -4.28
CA ASP A 151 21.14 -6.61 -4.34
C ASP A 151 19.79 -6.35 -5.03
N TYR A 152 19.13 -5.27 -4.63
CA TYR A 152 17.87 -4.83 -5.24
C TYR A 152 18.10 -4.27 -6.65
N ASP A 153 17.25 -4.68 -7.59
CA ASP A 153 17.19 -4.09 -8.92
C ASP A 153 16.16 -2.96 -8.94
N PHE A 154 16.63 -1.71 -9.06
CA PHE A 154 15.77 -0.54 -9.13
C PHE A 154 15.26 -0.21 -10.54
N GLN A 155 15.71 -0.95 -11.57
CA GLN A 155 15.23 -0.86 -12.96
C GLN A 155 14.97 0.58 -13.45
N SER A 156 15.93 1.48 -13.26
CA SER A 156 15.74 2.87 -13.67
C SER A 156 15.87 3.01 -15.19
N GLN A 157 14.74 3.11 -15.89
CA GLN A 157 14.73 3.56 -17.29
C GLN A 157 14.45 5.06 -17.34
N LYS A 158 15.50 5.85 -17.62
CA LYS A 158 15.37 7.28 -17.79
C LYS A 158 14.46 7.62 -18.96
N LEU A 159 13.45 8.44 -18.72
CA LEU A 159 12.54 8.90 -19.75
C LEU A 159 13.24 9.97 -20.60
N GLN A 160 13.54 9.64 -21.85
CA GLN A 160 14.22 10.55 -22.76
C GLN A 160 13.21 11.42 -23.51
N ILE A 161 13.08 12.67 -23.07
CA ILE A 161 12.28 13.70 -23.74
C ILE A 161 13.21 14.74 -24.37
N THR A 162 12.96 15.08 -25.63
CA THR A 162 13.75 16.12 -26.32
C THR A 162 13.19 17.52 -26.02
N PRO A 163 14.04 18.56 -25.99
CA PRO A 163 13.57 19.95 -25.84
C PRO A 163 12.53 20.34 -26.89
N LYS A 164 12.69 19.85 -28.12
CA LYS A 164 11.72 20.06 -29.20
C LYS A 164 10.33 19.48 -28.89
N ALA A 165 10.25 18.33 -28.24
CA ALA A 165 8.98 17.74 -27.84
C ALA A 165 8.27 18.57 -26.76
N GLU A 166 9.03 19.13 -25.82
CA GLU A 166 8.52 20.06 -24.80
C GLU A 166 7.97 21.34 -25.43
N GLU A 167 8.75 21.97 -26.32
CA GLU A 167 8.34 23.18 -27.05
C GLU A 167 7.06 22.96 -27.86
N GLN A 168 7.00 21.85 -28.60
CA GLN A 168 5.82 21.49 -29.40
C GLN A 168 4.58 21.27 -28.54
N LEU A 169 4.74 20.60 -27.39
CA LEU A 169 3.63 20.38 -26.46
C LEU A 169 3.10 21.71 -25.90
N LEU A 170 3.99 22.57 -25.41
CA LEU A 170 3.62 23.87 -24.82
C LEU A 170 2.99 24.80 -25.85
N ALA A 171 3.51 24.83 -27.08
CA ALA A 171 2.96 25.66 -28.16
C ALA A 171 1.52 25.26 -28.55
N ARG A 172 1.21 23.97 -28.52
CA ARG A 172 -0.14 23.45 -28.83
C ARG A 172 -1.12 23.57 -27.66
N ASN A 173 -0.61 23.65 -26.44
CA ASN A 173 -1.44 23.60 -25.23
C ASN A 173 -1.17 24.80 -24.30
N PRO A 174 -1.70 26.01 -24.62
CA PRO A 174 -1.58 27.18 -23.75
C PRO A 174 -2.09 26.96 -22.32
N GLY A 175 -2.97 25.98 -22.09
CA GLY A 175 -3.42 25.60 -20.76
C GLY A 175 -2.29 25.10 -19.85
N LEU A 176 -1.28 24.41 -20.39
CA LEU A 176 -0.10 24.01 -19.60
C LEU A 176 0.76 25.21 -19.19
N ILE A 177 0.83 26.23 -20.05
CA ILE A 177 1.52 27.48 -19.73
C ILE A 177 0.76 28.20 -18.60
N ARG A 178 -0.57 28.33 -18.70
CA ARG A 178 -1.38 28.92 -17.62
C ARG A 178 -1.23 28.15 -16.31
N ALA A 179 -1.28 26.82 -16.37
CA ALA A 179 -1.08 25.96 -15.21
C ALA A 179 0.27 26.23 -14.53
N LYS A 180 1.35 26.30 -15.31
CA LYS A 180 2.69 26.63 -14.83
C LYS A 180 2.74 28.00 -14.15
N GLU A 181 2.24 29.04 -14.80
CA GLU A 181 2.30 30.41 -14.25
C GLU A 181 1.46 30.53 -12.96
N LEU A 182 0.26 29.93 -12.91
CA LEU A 182 -0.58 29.88 -11.71
C LEU A 182 0.12 29.12 -10.58
N TYR A 183 0.85 28.04 -10.89
CA TYR A 183 1.63 27.29 -9.91
C TYR A 183 2.74 28.17 -9.29
N PHE A 184 3.51 28.89 -10.12
CA PHE A 184 4.54 29.82 -9.62
C PHE A 184 3.97 31.00 -8.83
N LEU A 185 2.72 31.40 -9.10
CA LEU A 185 1.99 32.39 -8.31
C LEU A 185 1.38 31.84 -7.02
N GLY A 186 1.57 30.55 -6.71
CA GLY A 186 0.99 29.89 -5.54
C GLY A 186 -0.52 29.62 -5.65
N GLN A 187 -1.14 29.82 -6.81
CA GLN A 187 -2.56 29.55 -7.06
C GLN A 187 -2.78 28.07 -7.43
N THR A 188 -2.36 27.16 -6.55
CA THR A 188 -2.28 25.70 -6.82
C THR A 188 -3.60 25.10 -7.28
N ALA A 189 -4.74 25.51 -6.73
CA ALA A 189 -6.06 25.01 -7.13
C ALA A 189 -6.41 25.37 -8.58
N LEU A 190 -6.15 26.62 -8.99
CA LEU A 190 -6.38 27.07 -10.37
C LEU A 190 -5.36 26.46 -11.33
N ALA A 191 -4.10 26.34 -10.90
CA ALA A 191 -3.07 25.65 -11.65
C ALA A 191 -3.49 24.20 -11.95
N ARG A 192 -3.96 23.45 -10.94
CA ARG A 192 -4.45 22.07 -11.10
C ARG A 192 -5.66 21.99 -12.03
N ALA A 193 -6.57 22.95 -11.96
CA ALA A 193 -7.72 22.99 -12.86
C ALA A 193 -7.30 23.14 -14.33
N GLU A 194 -6.35 24.05 -14.62
CA GLU A 194 -5.78 24.23 -15.96
C GLU A 194 -5.02 22.98 -16.44
N TRP A 195 -4.21 22.39 -15.56
CA TRP A 195 -3.49 21.15 -15.85
C TRP A 195 -4.46 20.02 -16.22
N GLN A 196 -5.47 19.78 -15.38
CA GLN A 196 -6.45 18.71 -15.55
C GLN A 196 -7.32 18.90 -16.79
N ALA A 197 -7.59 20.14 -17.19
CA ALA A 197 -8.33 20.43 -18.41
C ALA A 197 -7.58 20.00 -19.69
N VAL A 198 -6.24 19.98 -19.66
CA VAL A 198 -5.41 19.58 -20.80
C VAL A 198 -5.23 18.06 -20.87
N LEU A 199 -5.06 17.36 -19.75
CA LEU A 199 -4.66 15.93 -19.77
C LEU A 199 -5.52 15.01 -20.67
N PRO A 200 -6.86 15.12 -20.73
CA PRO A 200 -7.68 14.24 -21.57
C PRO A 200 -7.44 14.41 -23.07
N THR A 201 -6.82 15.52 -23.51
CA THR A 201 -6.54 15.77 -24.93
C THR A 201 -5.19 15.22 -25.38
N LEU A 202 -4.37 14.72 -24.46
CA LEU A 202 -3.00 14.30 -24.71
C LEU A 202 -2.89 12.81 -25.01
N ASN A 203 -1.99 12.45 -25.93
CA ASN A 203 -1.62 11.06 -26.15
C ASN A 203 -0.60 10.55 -25.10
N SER A 204 -0.29 9.26 -25.13
CA SER A 204 0.59 8.61 -24.15
C SER A 204 2.01 9.19 -24.09
N MET A 205 2.55 9.65 -25.22
CA MET A 205 3.86 10.30 -25.28
C MET A 205 3.78 11.74 -24.73
N GLU A 206 2.72 12.47 -25.05
CA GLU A 206 2.50 13.83 -24.52
C GLU A 206 2.30 13.82 -23.00
N LEU A 207 1.60 12.83 -22.44
CA LEU A 207 1.48 12.63 -20.99
C LEU A 207 2.85 12.36 -20.31
N LYS A 208 3.76 11.67 -21.00
CA LYS A 208 5.14 11.50 -20.53
C LYS A 208 5.92 12.82 -20.56
N VAL A 209 5.71 13.66 -21.58
CA VAL A 209 6.33 14.99 -21.67
C VAL A 209 5.81 15.91 -20.56
N THR A 210 4.51 15.90 -20.24
CA THR A 210 3.97 16.70 -19.13
C THR A 210 4.61 16.31 -17.80
N THR A 211 4.81 15.01 -17.55
CA THR A 211 5.49 14.50 -16.36
C THR A 211 6.88 15.12 -16.19
N VAL A 212 7.68 15.16 -17.26
CA VAL A 212 9.03 15.77 -17.23
C VAL A 212 8.96 17.28 -17.01
N LEU A 213 8.01 17.97 -17.63
CA LEU A 213 7.82 19.41 -17.43
C LEU A 213 7.44 19.74 -15.99
N ALA A 214 6.49 19.01 -15.40
CA ALA A 214 6.09 19.18 -14.01
C ALA A 214 7.30 19.02 -13.06
N HIS A 215 8.10 17.98 -13.25
CA HIS A 215 9.32 17.77 -12.48
C HIS A 215 10.32 18.93 -12.63
N LYS A 216 10.55 19.42 -13.86
CA LYS A 216 11.42 20.58 -14.13
C LYS A 216 10.92 21.86 -13.47
N TRP A 217 9.61 22.02 -13.32
CA TRP A 217 9.01 23.18 -12.64
C TRP A 217 9.01 23.07 -11.12
N GLY A 218 9.45 21.94 -10.56
CA GLY A 218 9.34 21.66 -9.12
C GLY A 218 7.95 21.23 -8.68
N TRP A 219 7.04 20.97 -9.62
CA TRP A 219 5.67 20.57 -9.35
C TRP A 219 5.54 19.04 -9.23
N TYR A 220 6.22 18.49 -8.23
CA TYR A 220 6.50 17.06 -8.09
C TYR A 220 5.26 16.16 -7.99
N ASP A 221 4.17 16.61 -7.36
CA ASP A 221 2.93 15.82 -7.26
C ASP A 221 2.27 15.55 -8.63
N ARG A 222 2.67 16.27 -9.68
CA ARG A 222 2.25 16.02 -11.07
C ARG A 222 3.24 15.17 -11.87
N SER A 223 4.44 14.91 -11.35
CA SER A 223 5.46 14.07 -12.01
C SER A 223 5.50 12.62 -11.54
N ILE A 224 4.92 12.32 -10.37
CA ILE A 224 5.02 10.97 -9.76
C ILE A 224 4.12 9.95 -10.47
N ALA A 225 3.05 10.41 -11.13
CA ALA A 225 2.05 9.56 -11.80
C ALA A 225 2.61 8.70 -12.94
N VAL A 226 3.84 8.97 -13.38
CA VAL A 226 4.55 8.21 -14.41
C VAL A 226 5.97 8.04 -13.91
N SER A 227 6.43 6.80 -13.70
CA SER A 227 7.60 6.29 -14.43
C SER A 227 8.36 5.13 -13.77
N ASP A 228 8.85 4.24 -14.64
CA ASP A 228 10.02 3.41 -14.38
C ASP A 228 11.30 4.26 -14.11
N ASP A 229 11.29 5.55 -14.48
CA ASP A 229 12.33 6.55 -14.18
C ASP A 229 12.34 6.93 -12.69
N LEU A 230 13.47 6.69 -12.01
CA LEU A 230 13.62 7.04 -10.60
C LEU A 230 13.70 8.55 -10.35
N GLU A 231 14.10 9.35 -11.34
CA GLU A 231 14.18 10.80 -11.14
C GLU A 231 12.80 11.42 -10.96
N LEU A 232 11.83 11.00 -11.77
CA LEU A 232 10.48 11.58 -11.77
C LEU A 232 9.58 10.98 -10.68
N GLY A 233 9.68 9.67 -10.44
CA GLY A 233 8.84 8.95 -9.48
C GLY A 233 9.29 9.07 -8.02
N PHE A 234 10.57 9.39 -7.79
CA PHE A 234 11.16 9.50 -6.45
C PHE A 234 11.98 10.80 -6.32
N PRO A 235 11.35 11.98 -6.47
CA PRO A 235 12.05 13.25 -6.39
C PRO A 235 12.53 13.54 -4.95
N LEU A 236 13.52 14.41 -4.81
CA LEU A 236 14.11 14.79 -3.50
C LEU A 236 13.84 16.28 -3.15
N PRO A 237 12.57 16.76 -3.13
CA PRO A 237 12.29 18.12 -2.68
C PRO A 237 12.57 18.29 -1.19
N PHE A 238 12.59 19.54 -0.72
CA PHE A 238 12.74 19.89 0.70
C PHE A 238 13.99 19.28 1.38
N TYR A 239 15.05 19.02 0.60
CA TYR A 239 16.22 18.26 1.05
C TYR A 239 16.82 18.79 2.37
N GLU A 240 17.06 20.10 2.47
CA GLU A 240 17.66 20.69 3.68
C GLU A 240 16.75 20.56 4.91
N ILE A 241 15.43 20.72 4.73
CA ILE A 241 14.44 20.59 5.81
C ILE A 241 14.42 19.13 6.31
N ILE A 242 14.27 18.19 5.38
CA ILE A 242 14.19 16.76 5.71
C ILE A 242 15.53 16.29 6.31
N LYS A 243 16.67 16.80 5.83
CA LYS A 243 18.01 16.45 6.36
C LYS A 243 18.14 16.91 7.80
N SER A 244 17.77 18.15 8.09
CA SER A 244 17.77 18.71 9.44
C SER A 244 16.87 17.87 10.37
N GLN A 245 15.64 17.57 9.94
CA GLN A 245 14.68 16.82 10.73
C GLN A 245 15.09 15.34 10.92
N SER A 246 15.73 14.73 9.93
CA SER A 246 16.35 13.40 10.03
C SER A 246 17.36 13.34 11.17
N GLN A 247 18.24 14.34 11.27
CA GLN A 247 19.25 14.43 12.31
C GLN A 247 18.64 14.69 13.69
N VAL A 248 17.73 15.67 13.79
CA VAL A 248 17.08 16.05 15.05
C VAL A 248 16.26 14.89 15.63
N GLN A 249 15.53 14.18 14.77
CA GLN A 249 14.66 13.09 15.17
C GLN A 249 15.31 11.71 15.07
N TYR A 250 16.60 11.60 14.71
CA TYR A 250 17.31 10.33 14.52
C TYR A 250 16.63 9.34 13.55
N ILE A 251 15.88 9.83 12.57
CA ILE A 251 15.15 9.00 11.59
C ILE A 251 15.96 8.92 10.29
N ASP A 252 16.02 7.74 9.67
CA ASP A 252 16.67 7.59 8.37
C ASP A 252 16.06 8.52 7.32
N PHE A 253 16.93 9.10 6.50
CA PHE A 253 16.54 10.14 5.56
C PHE A 253 15.55 9.62 4.49
N SER A 254 15.80 8.42 4.01
CA SER A 254 14.95 7.62 3.12
C SER A 254 13.56 7.35 3.69
N SER A 255 13.45 7.13 5.01
CA SER A 255 12.19 6.84 5.70
C SER A 255 11.26 8.05 5.69
N ILE A 256 11.79 9.26 5.90
CA ILE A 256 10.99 10.49 5.86
C ILE A 256 10.46 10.72 4.43
N TYR A 257 11.32 10.57 3.42
CA TYR A 257 10.91 10.65 2.01
C TYR A 257 9.85 9.60 1.65
N ALA A 258 10.01 8.36 2.10
CA ALA A 258 9.04 7.29 1.88
C ALA A 258 7.68 7.59 2.49
N ILE A 259 7.64 8.15 3.70
CA ILE A 259 6.39 8.60 4.34
C ILE A 259 5.74 9.70 3.51
N ILE A 260 6.46 10.77 3.18
CA ILE A 260 5.89 11.91 2.42
C ILE A 260 5.36 11.45 1.06
N LEU A 261 6.09 10.60 0.34
CA LEU A 261 5.64 10.04 -0.93
C LEU A 261 4.36 9.21 -0.76
N ALA A 262 4.29 8.36 0.27
CA ALA A 262 3.12 7.51 0.51
C ALA A 262 1.88 8.27 1.03
N GLU A 263 2.09 9.42 1.67
CA GLU A 263 1.03 10.24 2.29
C GLU A 263 0.49 11.31 1.35
N SER A 264 1.35 12.08 0.67
CA SER A 264 0.91 13.23 -0.13
C SER A 264 1.49 13.32 -1.53
N GLU A 265 2.40 12.41 -1.92
CA GLU A 265 3.14 12.54 -3.18
C GLU A 265 3.85 13.90 -3.30
N PHE A 266 4.33 14.43 -2.17
CA PHE A 266 4.94 15.77 -2.03
C PHE A 266 4.00 16.95 -2.30
N GLN A 267 2.70 16.74 -2.34
CA GLN A 267 1.72 17.82 -2.39
C GLN A 267 1.65 18.54 -1.04
N THR A 268 2.04 19.81 -1.00
CA THR A 268 2.10 20.62 0.24
C THR A 268 0.72 21.00 0.77
N ASP A 269 -0.25 21.21 -0.12
CA ASP A 269 -1.64 21.55 0.20
C ASP A 269 -2.57 20.33 0.26
N ALA A 270 -2.01 19.13 0.46
CA ALA A 270 -2.77 17.90 0.53
C ALA A 270 -3.73 17.88 1.74
N HIS A 271 -4.98 17.53 1.49
CA HIS A 271 -6.02 17.39 2.50
C HIS A 271 -6.84 16.12 2.23
N SER A 272 -6.80 15.17 3.15
CA SER A 272 -7.57 13.93 3.03
C SER A 272 -9.03 14.11 3.45
N THR A 273 -9.88 13.19 3.04
CA THR A 273 -11.29 13.13 3.46
C THR A 273 -11.47 12.84 4.95
N ASP A 274 -10.47 12.25 5.61
CA ASP A 274 -10.46 12.01 7.06
C ASP A 274 -9.76 13.12 7.87
N GLY A 275 -9.46 14.26 7.23
CA GLY A 275 -8.99 15.49 7.89
C GLY A 275 -7.49 15.52 8.20
N LYS A 276 -6.68 14.77 7.45
CA LYS A 276 -5.20 14.82 7.50
C LYS A 276 -4.66 15.90 6.57
N LEU A 277 -3.56 16.55 6.97
CA LEU A 277 -3.11 17.81 6.37
C LEU A 277 -1.61 17.80 6.03
N GLY A 278 -1.29 18.38 4.88
CA GLY A 278 0.06 18.67 4.41
C GLY A 278 0.88 17.47 3.99
N LEU A 279 2.20 17.66 3.87
CA LEU A 279 3.16 16.70 3.30
C LEU A 279 3.14 15.32 3.98
N MET A 280 3.08 15.31 5.31
CA MET A 280 3.10 14.10 6.13
C MET A 280 1.70 13.71 6.63
N GLN A 281 0.64 14.33 6.09
CA GLN A 281 -0.76 14.01 6.37
C GLN A 281 -1.08 13.85 7.86
N LEU A 282 -0.83 14.91 8.63
CA LEU A 282 -1.07 14.91 10.07
C LEU A 282 -2.53 15.21 10.40
N LYS A 283 -3.08 14.47 11.37
CA LYS A 283 -4.33 14.88 12.02
C LYS A 283 -4.05 16.06 12.94
N LEU A 284 -4.99 17.02 13.00
CA LEU A 284 -4.83 18.22 13.82
C LEU A 284 -4.54 17.91 15.29
N LYS A 285 -5.14 16.86 15.85
CA LYS A 285 -4.87 16.41 17.24
C LYS A 285 -3.41 16.04 17.44
N ASP A 286 -2.85 15.23 16.55
CA ASP A 286 -1.47 14.74 16.65
C ASP A 286 -0.48 15.87 16.39
N ALA A 287 -0.78 16.74 15.43
CA ALA A 287 0.00 17.93 15.15
C ALA A 287 0.06 18.89 16.36
N LYS A 288 -1.08 19.18 17.01
CA LYS A 288 -1.11 20.01 18.24
C LYS A 288 -0.32 19.38 19.38
N ASN A 289 -0.45 18.06 19.56
CA ASN A 289 0.32 17.34 20.57
C ASN A 289 1.83 17.44 20.30
N MET A 290 2.26 17.32 19.03
CA MET A 290 3.67 17.43 18.67
C MET A 290 4.17 18.86 18.78
N ALA A 291 3.35 19.85 18.42
CA ALA A 291 3.69 21.27 18.49
C ALA A 291 4.07 21.67 19.92
N VAL A 292 3.29 21.24 20.92
CA VAL A 292 3.62 21.43 22.34
C VAL A 292 4.95 20.77 22.70
N LYS A 293 5.19 19.53 22.26
CA LYS A 293 6.44 18.81 22.57
C LYS A 293 7.67 19.41 21.89
N GLN A 294 7.51 20.02 20.73
CA GLN A 294 8.58 20.64 19.95
C GLN A 294 8.73 22.14 20.22
N ASN A 295 7.93 22.72 21.12
CA ASN A 295 7.87 24.17 21.37
C ASN A 295 7.61 24.99 20.09
N ILE A 296 6.68 24.52 19.26
CA ILE A 296 6.22 25.20 18.04
C ILE A 296 4.85 25.80 18.34
N ASP A 297 4.71 27.10 18.13
CA ASP A 297 3.42 27.79 18.23
C ASP A 297 2.60 27.49 16.98
N LEU A 298 1.60 26.61 17.10
CA LEU A 298 0.66 26.27 16.03
C LEU A 298 -0.65 27.07 16.21
N ASN A 299 -0.73 28.25 15.59
CA ASN A 299 -1.82 29.22 15.83
C ASN A 299 -3.08 28.91 15.03
N ASN A 300 -2.91 28.35 13.82
CA ASN A 300 -4.01 28.07 12.90
C ASN A 300 -3.76 26.76 12.13
N ILE A 301 -4.76 26.33 11.36
CA ILE A 301 -4.70 25.05 10.64
C ILE A 301 -3.86 25.16 9.36
N GLU A 302 -3.78 26.35 8.78
CA GLU A 302 -3.09 26.67 7.55
C GLU A 302 -1.57 26.51 7.68
N GLU A 303 -1.04 26.73 8.89
CA GLU A 303 0.36 26.44 9.23
C GLU A 303 0.75 24.97 8.99
N LEU A 304 -0.20 24.04 9.00
CA LEU A 304 0.06 22.63 8.64
C LEU A 304 0.28 22.39 7.15
N PHE A 305 0.05 23.38 6.29
CA PHE A 305 0.44 23.32 4.87
C PHE A 305 1.82 23.92 4.62
N VAL A 306 2.45 24.52 5.63
CA VAL A 306 3.82 25.04 5.55
C VAL A 306 4.79 23.84 5.67
N PRO A 307 5.67 23.60 4.67
CA PRO A 307 6.55 22.43 4.65
C PRO A 307 7.42 22.29 5.91
N ASP A 308 8.05 23.38 6.38
CA ASP A 308 8.90 23.36 7.57
C ASP A 308 8.17 22.86 8.82
N ILE A 309 6.96 23.39 9.05
CA ILE A 309 6.12 23.03 10.20
C ILE A 309 5.62 21.59 10.05
N ASN A 310 5.06 21.24 8.89
CA ASN A 310 4.46 19.93 8.68
C ASN A 310 5.50 18.80 8.76
N ILE A 311 6.66 18.96 8.12
CA ILE A 311 7.74 17.99 8.19
C ILE A 311 8.26 17.88 9.62
N SER A 312 8.50 19.00 10.32
CA SER A 312 8.99 18.95 11.70
C SER A 312 8.04 18.24 12.66
N LEU A 313 6.74 18.53 12.58
CA LEU A 313 5.73 17.87 13.42
C LEU A 313 5.54 16.40 13.02
N GLY A 314 5.64 16.08 11.73
CA GLY A 314 5.42 14.73 11.23
C GLY A 314 6.58 13.79 11.53
N THR A 315 7.81 14.26 11.44
CA THR A 315 9.00 13.50 11.87
C THR A 315 9.01 13.32 13.39
N ALA A 316 8.62 14.33 14.16
CA ALA A 316 8.46 14.20 15.61
C ALA A 316 7.38 13.16 15.98
N TYR A 317 6.25 13.15 15.26
CA TYR A 317 5.22 12.13 15.45
C TYR A 317 5.74 10.73 15.09
N PHE A 318 6.43 10.57 13.97
CA PHE A 318 7.01 9.27 13.60
C PHE A 318 8.06 8.79 14.61
N ARG A 319 8.90 9.69 15.15
CA ARG A 319 9.82 9.36 16.25
C ARG A 319 9.07 8.86 17.48
N GLN A 320 7.95 9.48 17.85
CA GLN A 320 7.13 8.97 18.94
C GLN A 320 6.67 7.52 18.67
N LEU A 321 6.28 7.21 17.43
CA LEU A 321 5.88 5.85 17.06
C LEU A 321 7.05 4.87 17.10
N LEU A 322 8.24 5.26 16.63
CA LEU A 322 9.44 4.43 16.77
C LEU A 322 9.73 4.12 18.24
N ASN A 323 9.66 5.11 19.12
CA ASN A 323 9.87 4.90 20.56
C ASN A 323 8.82 3.98 21.18
N GLU A 324 7.55 4.07 20.73
CA GLU A 324 6.46 3.21 21.21
C GLU A 324 6.65 1.73 20.84
N PHE A 325 7.36 1.45 19.74
CA PHE A 325 7.59 0.10 19.21
C PHE A 325 9.07 -0.31 19.27
N ASP A 326 9.84 0.22 20.22
CA ASP A 326 11.25 -0.16 20.44
C ASP A 326 12.14 -0.05 19.18
N ASN A 327 11.92 1.02 18.40
CA ASN A 327 12.53 1.30 17.10
C ASN A 327 12.21 0.29 15.98
N ASN A 328 11.21 -0.58 16.16
CA ASN A 328 10.71 -1.44 15.08
C ASN A 328 10.01 -0.56 14.01
N GLN A 329 10.69 -0.37 12.89
CA GLN A 329 10.26 0.50 11.81
C GLN A 329 8.99 -0.04 11.13
N LEU A 330 8.90 -1.35 10.92
CA LEU A 330 7.71 -1.99 10.35
C LEU A 330 6.44 -1.65 11.17
N LEU A 331 6.52 -1.76 12.50
CA LEU A 331 5.40 -1.46 13.39
C LEU A 331 5.11 0.05 13.47
N ALA A 332 6.16 0.88 13.49
CA ALA A 332 6.01 2.33 13.49
C ALA A 332 5.32 2.82 12.19
N PHE A 333 5.70 2.33 11.01
CA PHE A 333 5.03 2.68 9.75
C PHE A 333 3.59 2.19 9.72
N SER A 334 3.33 0.98 10.22
CA SER A 334 1.97 0.46 10.38
C SER A 334 1.13 1.38 11.28
N ALA A 335 1.71 1.86 12.37
CA ALA A 335 1.04 2.73 13.33
C ALA A 335 0.88 4.17 12.84
N TYR A 336 1.76 4.63 11.95
CA TYR A 336 1.63 5.93 11.30
C TYR A 336 0.31 6.01 10.52
N ASN A 337 -0.02 4.93 9.80
CA ASN A 337 -1.27 4.85 9.04
C ASN A 337 -2.48 4.51 9.90
N ALA A 338 -2.36 3.50 10.77
CA ALA A 338 -3.50 2.87 11.45
C ALA A 338 -3.72 3.35 12.89
N GLY A 339 -2.71 3.94 13.51
CA GLY A 339 -2.68 4.28 14.93
C GLY A 339 -2.11 3.16 15.82
N ILE A 340 -1.55 3.58 16.96
CA ILE A 340 -0.85 2.71 17.94
C ILE A 340 -1.74 1.56 18.42
N ASP A 341 -2.97 1.87 18.86
CA ASP A 341 -3.88 0.88 19.46
C ASP A 341 -4.28 -0.21 18.45
N ILE A 342 -4.44 0.17 17.18
CA ILE A 342 -4.77 -0.75 16.10
C ILE A 342 -3.61 -1.71 15.84
N VAL A 343 -2.37 -1.21 15.80
CA VAL A 343 -1.19 -2.07 15.63
C VAL A 343 -0.99 -2.98 16.84
N LYS A 344 -1.18 -2.49 18.07
CA LYS A 344 -1.16 -3.33 19.29
C LYS A 344 -2.21 -4.45 19.22
N TYR A 345 -3.40 -4.15 18.72
CA TYR A 345 -4.43 -5.16 18.48
C TYR A 345 -4.00 -6.18 17.43
N TRP A 346 -3.40 -5.76 16.31
CA TRP A 346 -2.88 -6.68 15.29
C TRP A 346 -1.76 -7.55 15.80
N LEU A 347 -0.84 -7.01 16.61
CA LEU A 347 0.22 -7.79 17.26
C LEU A 347 -0.35 -8.88 18.16
N LYS A 348 -1.41 -8.58 18.93
CA LYS A 348 -2.10 -9.58 19.74
C LYS A 348 -2.81 -10.63 18.89
N LYS A 349 -3.40 -10.23 17.76
CA LYS A 349 -4.17 -11.12 16.88
C LYS A 349 -3.27 -12.02 16.01
N TYR A 350 -2.14 -11.49 15.58
CA TYR A 350 -1.20 -12.10 14.64
C TYR A 350 0.18 -12.26 15.28
N SER A 351 0.21 -12.72 16.53
CA SER A 351 1.43 -12.89 17.30
C SER A 351 2.33 -13.96 16.69
N CYS A 352 3.65 -13.79 16.82
CA CYS A 352 4.66 -14.82 16.49
C CYS A 352 4.70 -15.23 15.01
N LEU A 353 4.21 -14.38 14.11
CA LEU A 353 4.31 -14.63 12.68
C LEU A 353 5.55 -13.96 12.09
N PRO A 354 6.21 -14.61 11.11
CA PRO A 354 7.18 -13.95 10.24
C PRO A 354 6.65 -12.61 9.71
N ALA A 355 7.52 -11.61 9.62
CA ALA A 355 7.14 -10.25 9.27
C ALA A 355 6.48 -10.13 7.89
N ASP A 356 6.94 -10.92 6.91
CA ASP A 356 6.34 -11.01 5.57
C ASP A 356 4.88 -11.47 5.64
N ILE A 357 4.58 -12.49 6.47
CA ILE A 357 3.22 -12.96 6.74
C ILE A 357 2.42 -11.89 7.47
N TRP A 358 2.97 -11.31 8.54
CA TRP A 358 2.26 -10.31 9.35
C TRP A 358 1.80 -9.14 8.49
N VAL A 359 2.67 -8.62 7.62
CA VAL A 359 2.34 -7.58 6.64
C VAL A 359 1.19 -8.02 5.74
N GLU A 360 1.16 -9.26 5.26
CA GLU A 360 0.06 -9.75 4.41
C GLU A 360 -1.29 -9.80 5.12
N LEU A 361 -1.30 -10.04 6.45
CA LEU A 361 -2.52 -10.25 7.23
C LEU A 361 -3.19 -8.96 7.71
N ILE A 362 -2.45 -7.85 7.79
CA ILE A 362 -2.99 -6.59 8.30
C ILE A 362 -3.85 -5.85 7.27
N PRO A 363 -4.91 -5.15 7.69
CA PRO A 363 -5.71 -4.29 6.82
C PRO A 363 -4.89 -3.21 6.08
N SER A 364 -3.90 -2.59 6.74
CA SER A 364 -3.05 -1.53 6.17
C SER A 364 -1.88 -2.05 5.33
N ARG A 365 -1.89 -3.33 4.91
CA ARG A 365 -0.80 -3.97 4.17
C ARG A 365 -0.34 -3.16 2.95
N ASP A 366 -1.26 -2.57 2.19
CA ASP A 366 -0.93 -1.93 0.91
C ASP A 366 -0.14 -0.64 1.17
N TYR A 367 -0.47 0.08 2.24
CA TYR A 367 0.31 1.24 2.70
C TYR A 367 1.72 0.82 3.15
N VAL A 368 1.81 -0.20 4.00
CA VAL A 368 3.08 -0.68 4.56
C VAL A 368 4.00 -1.20 3.47
N LYS A 369 3.48 -2.02 2.54
CA LYS A 369 4.23 -2.53 1.39
C LYS A 369 4.79 -1.41 0.51
N ARG A 370 4.02 -0.34 0.28
CA ARG A 370 4.51 0.85 -0.45
C ARG A 370 5.67 1.50 0.27
N ILE A 371 5.52 1.85 1.55
CA ILE A 371 6.60 2.47 2.32
C ILE A 371 7.85 1.60 2.33
N LEU A 372 7.73 0.31 2.65
CA LEU A 372 8.87 -0.60 2.69
C LEU A 372 9.57 -0.67 1.32
N SER A 373 8.82 -0.60 0.21
CA SER A 373 9.41 -0.54 -1.12
C SER A 373 10.02 0.82 -1.48
N TYR A 374 9.54 1.93 -0.92
CA TYR A 374 10.06 3.27 -1.23
C TYR A 374 11.40 3.55 -0.54
N ILE A 375 11.59 3.05 0.69
CA ILE A 375 12.80 3.26 1.50
C ILE A 375 14.09 2.89 0.74
N PRO A 376 14.26 1.66 0.22
CA PRO A 376 15.50 1.31 -0.47
C PRO A 376 15.72 2.13 -1.75
N ILE A 377 14.64 2.55 -2.40
CA ILE A 377 14.73 3.39 -3.61
C ILE A 377 15.27 4.77 -3.24
N PHE A 378 14.73 5.40 -2.20
CA PHE A 378 15.25 6.69 -1.72
C PHE A 378 16.66 6.58 -1.15
N ALA A 379 16.97 5.51 -0.41
CA ALA A 379 18.32 5.25 0.06
C ALA A 379 19.32 5.20 -1.10
N HIS A 380 18.99 4.46 -2.17
CA HIS A 380 19.80 4.41 -3.38
C HIS A 380 20.00 5.80 -4.01
N LYS A 381 18.93 6.60 -4.11
CA LYS A 381 19.02 7.98 -4.64
C LYS A 381 19.85 8.92 -3.78
N LEU A 382 19.91 8.67 -2.48
CA LEU A 382 20.70 9.44 -1.52
C LEU A 382 22.16 8.97 -1.45
N GLY A 383 22.55 7.98 -2.26
CA GLY A 383 23.89 7.40 -2.26
C GLY A 383 24.16 6.45 -1.10
N ASP A 384 23.10 5.96 -0.45
CA ASP A 384 23.15 5.01 0.66
C ASP A 384 22.72 3.62 0.20
N LYS A 385 23.02 2.60 1.02
CA LYS A 385 22.55 1.23 0.85
C LYS A 385 21.71 0.83 2.06
N GLN A 386 20.41 0.90 1.90
CA GLN A 386 19.45 0.42 2.89
C GLN A 386 18.60 -0.69 2.32
N GLN A 387 18.51 -1.82 3.03
CA GLN A 387 17.54 -2.87 2.74
C GLN A 387 16.14 -2.45 3.21
N MET A 388 15.10 -3.19 2.81
CA MET A 388 13.78 -2.98 3.39
C MET A 388 13.82 -3.23 4.90
N PRO A 389 13.29 -2.33 5.73
CA PRO A 389 13.27 -2.51 7.18
C PRO A 389 12.11 -3.43 7.58
N LEU A 390 12.24 -4.70 7.21
CA LEU A 390 11.30 -5.76 7.54
C LEU A 390 11.67 -6.37 8.91
N ASP A 391 11.61 -5.53 9.94
CA ASP A 391 11.97 -5.92 11.31
C ASP A 391 11.11 -7.10 11.79
N ALA A 392 11.72 -8.01 12.54
CA ALA A 392 11.01 -9.15 13.10
C ALA A 392 9.87 -8.69 14.02
N ILE A 393 8.74 -9.39 13.95
CA ILE A 393 7.62 -9.14 14.88
C ILE A 393 8.03 -9.62 16.28
N PRO A 394 7.92 -8.77 17.33
CA PRO A 394 8.28 -9.15 18.69
C PRO A 394 7.57 -10.41 19.17
N THR A 395 8.33 -11.30 19.81
CA THR A 395 7.87 -12.62 20.30
C THR A 395 7.67 -12.67 21.80
N ASP A 396 7.95 -11.58 22.52
CA ASP A 396 7.74 -11.40 23.95
C ASP A 396 6.26 -11.57 24.38
N ARG A 397 5.34 -11.53 23.42
CA ARG A 397 3.89 -11.74 23.62
C ARG A 397 3.37 -13.09 23.11
N CYS A 398 4.26 -14.06 22.88
CA CYS A 398 3.92 -15.40 22.41
C CYS A 398 3.37 -16.36 23.48
N GLY A 399 2.84 -15.85 24.59
CA GLY A 399 2.39 -16.62 25.76
C GLY A 399 0.88 -16.86 25.83
#